data_AF-A0A538BUB3-F1
#
_entry.id   AF-A0A538BUB3-F1
#
_cell.length_a   1.000
_cell.length_b   1.000
_cell.length_c   1.000
_cell.angle_alpha   90.00
_cell.angle_beta   90.00
_cell.angle_gamma   90.00
#
_symmetry.space_group_name_H-M   'P 1'
#
loop_
_entity.id
_entity.type
_entity.pdbx_description
1 polymer ?
#
loop_
_entity_poly.entity_id
_entity_poly.type
_entity_poly.pdbx_seq_one_letter_code
_entity_poly.pdbx_strand_id
1 'polypeptide(L)'
;MVGVVAPPATEAAATTAPLWVRHVQNHPGGISNGVRFSLDPTVMQAQAKYAGSVGVASVAATTTTSLDNVQMNDDSYPPLPQNEESVAYSVDNPMVAVAGANDYVSGGTVVMRTSDGGKTWASTRVVPVFRPTSDICNGGDPAIAYSARDHAFYLSQLCFFRQLPQSEVQIYKSTDNGATWTPGRRAAIAATNFDATTGTVDTHSFNDKPYMTIDNNPSSRWYGRLYVTWTRFHILDDGSSDTCPVKLAYTDSVPTQDPSLTVWTHKNVVADSPGAGGLGFSANQFSVPVVEKSGALDVAYILEECNTSLDHGLRFKKSTNGGASFSSAVTVNKRGQWTDNPDTADQIPNTHFRTPNTIGLAYSAATGTLAFVYTNYIRGKGNGDIDVSLCHDGGSTWSNATPISLSNGNPARNNQFFPWIAADQSGRFVAMWLDRRQDPNNHDIGTFEAVSGNDGASWPNRRISTTT
;
A
#
# COMPACT_ATOMS: atom_id res chain seq x y z
N MET A 1 -22.04 -61.15 0.91
CA MET A 1 -20.91 -60.71 0.07
C MET A 1 -21.50 -59.86 -1.05
N VAL A 2 -21.56 -58.54 -0.86
CA VAL A 2 -22.01 -57.57 -1.87
C VAL A 2 -20.90 -56.53 -1.91
N GLY A 3 -20.14 -56.52 -3.00
CA GLY A 3 -19.00 -55.64 -3.18
C GLY A 3 -19.48 -54.22 -3.49
N VAL A 4 -19.04 -53.26 -2.70
CA VAL A 4 -19.16 -51.83 -3.01
C VAL A 4 -17.99 -51.50 -3.94
N VAL A 5 -18.32 -51.17 -5.19
CA VAL A 5 -17.37 -50.68 -6.18
C VAL A 5 -16.97 -49.26 -5.79
N ALA A 6 -15.68 -49.04 -5.52
CA ALA A 6 -15.13 -47.70 -5.34
C ALA A 6 -15.26 -46.91 -6.67
N PRO A 7 -15.65 -45.63 -6.65
CA PRO A 7 -15.62 -44.81 -7.85
C PRO A 7 -14.18 -44.70 -8.37
N PRO A 8 -13.96 -44.60 -9.69
CA PRO A 8 -12.64 -44.40 -10.24
C PRO A 8 -12.07 -43.08 -9.70
N ALA A 9 -10.81 -43.11 -9.26
CA ALA A 9 -10.06 -41.92 -8.94
C ALA A 9 -10.03 -41.02 -10.18
N THR A 10 -10.73 -39.89 -10.13
CA THR A 10 -10.52 -38.79 -11.07
C THR A 10 -9.08 -38.35 -10.93
N GLU A 11 -8.27 -38.53 -11.97
CA GLU A 11 -6.99 -37.83 -12.12
C GLU A 11 -7.24 -36.35 -11.81
N ALA A 12 -6.61 -35.84 -10.76
CA ALA A 12 -6.55 -34.41 -10.54
C ALA A 12 -5.83 -33.82 -11.76
N ALA A 13 -6.59 -33.21 -12.67
CA ALA A 13 -6.00 -32.37 -13.70
C ALA A 13 -5.07 -31.38 -12.99
N ALA A 14 -3.78 -31.37 -13.36
CA ALA A 14 -2.84 -30.39 -12.85
C ALA A 14 -3.42 -29.00 -13.15
N THR A 15 -3.96 -28.34 -12.13
CA THR A 15 -4.59 -27.03 -12.28
C THR A 15 -3.50 -26.06 -12.73
N THR A 16 -3.59 -25.58 -13.97
CA THR A 16 -2.63 -24.62 -14.49
C THR A 16 -2.63 -23.39 -13.59
N ALA A 17 -1.45 -22.93 -13.16
CA ALA A 17 -1.34 -21.79 -12.26
C ALA A 17 -2.11 -20.56 -12.81
N PRO A 18 -2.79 -19.78 -11.93
CA PRO A 18 -3.45 -18.54 -12.32
C PRO A 18 -2.49 -17.60 -13.07
N LEU A 19 -3.02 -16.77 -13.97
CA LEU A 19 -2.18 -15.88 -14.80
C LEU A 19 -1.33 -14.92 -13.96
N TRP A 20 -1.84 -14.43 -12.83
CA TRP A 20 -1.06 -13.59 -11.91
C TRP A 20 0.15 -14.31 -11.31
N VAL A 21 0.04 -15.62 -11.04
CA VAL A 21 1.16 -16.44 -10.55
C VAL A 21 2.22 -16.58 -11.63
N ARG A 22 1.80 -16.85 -12.88
CA ARG A 22 2.73 -16.90 -14.03
C ARG A 22 3.41 -15.56 -14.24
N HIS A 23 2.67 -14.46 -14.10
CA HIS A 23 3.22 -13.12 -14.18
C HIS A 23 4.37 -12.93 -13.17
N VAL A 24 4.11 -13.19 -11.89
CA VAL A 24 5.13 -13.06 -10.83
C VAL A 24 6.35 -13.96 -11.09
N GLN A 25 6.14 -15.16 -11.61
CA GLN A 25 7.21 -16.12 -11.90
C GLN A 25 8.08 -15.71 -13.11
N ASN A 26 7.49 -15.05 -14.11
CA ASN A 26 8.15 -14.75 -15.37
C ASN A 26 8.66 -13.30 -15.46
N HIS A 27 8.11 -12.40 -14.64
CA HIS A 27 8.33 -10.95 -14.74
C HIS A 27 8.77 -10.36 -13.40
N PRO A 28 9.85 -9.56 -13.36
CA PRO A 28 10.38 -9.01 -12.11
C PRO A 28 9.59 -7.82 -11.55
N GLY A 29 8.83 -7.08 -12.38
CA GLY A 29 8.13 -5.85 -11.99
C GLY A 29 6.62 -5.93 -11.90
N GLY A 30 5.96 -4.80 -11.68
CA GLY A 30 4.52 -4.75 -11.53
C GLY A 30 4.08 -5.21 -10.14
N ILE A 31 3.54 -6.44 -10.03
CA ILE A 31 2.84 -6.91 -8.83
C ILE A 31 3.68 -6.71 -7.55
N SER A 32 3.02 -6.31 -6.46
CA SER A 32 3.56 -5.93 -5.16
C SER A 32 4.49 -6.98 -4.53
N ASN A 33 5.40 -6.50 -3.68
CA ASN A 33 6.25 -7.38 -2.88
C ASN A 33 5.42 -8.30 -1.98
N GLY A 34 4.35 -7.77 -1.36
CA GLY A 34 3.40 -8.53 -0.56
C GLY A 34 2.84 -9.76 -1.27
N VAL A 35 2.24 -9.55 -2.45
CA VAL A 35 1.67 -10.63 -3.26
C VAL A 35 2.76 -11.59 -3.75
N ARG A 36 3.92 -11.08 -4.20
CA ARG A 36 5.05 -11.93 -4.61
C ARG A 36 5.53 -12.84 -3.48
N PHE A 37 5.66 -12.31 -2.27
CA PHE A 37 6.13 -13.07 -1.11
C PHE A 37 5.14 -14.15 -0.66
N SER A 38 3.86 -14.04 -1.00
CA SER A 38 2.88 -15.11 -0.74
C SER A 38 3.19 -16.45 -1.45
N LEU A 39 4.01 -16.39 -2.51
CA LEU A 39 4.51 -17.53 -3.27
C LEU A 39 5.86 -18.06 -2.76
N ASP A 40 6.47 -17.44 -1.76
CA ASP A 40 7.72 -17.94 -1.16
C ASP A 40 7.48 -19.33 -0.53
N PRO A 41 8.34 -20.32 -0.80
CA PRO A 41 8.18 -21.67 -0.25
C PRO A 41 8.08 -21.71 1.28
N THR A 42 8.77 -20.82 1.99
CA THR A 42 8.75 -20.71 3.46
C THR A 42 7.37 -20.24 3.93
N VAL A 43 6.80 -19.25 3.25
CA VAL A 43 5.44 -18.76 3.50
C VAL A 43 4.41 -19.84 3.21
N MET A 44 4.53 -20.52 2.07
CA MET A 44 3.64 -21.61 1.69
C MET A 44 3.65 -22.75 2.72
N GLN A 45 4.83 -23.15 3.17
CA GLN A 45 4.99 -24.19 4.20
C GLN A 45 4.41 -23.75 5.55
N ALA A 46 4.63 -22.50 5.96
CA ALA A 46 4.07 -21.95 7.19
C ALA A 46 2.53 -21.97 7.15
N GLN A 47 1.92 -21.42 6.10
CA GLN A 47 0.47 -21.39 5.98
C GLN A 47 -0.15 -22.79 5.92
N ALA A 48 0.46 -23.73 5.18
CA ALA A 48 -0.02 -25.11 5.12
C ALA A 48 0.02 -25.81 6.48
N LYS A 49 1.05 -25.52 7.30
CA LYS A 49 1.24 -26.14 8.61
C LYS A 49 0.32 -25.56 9.69
N TYR A 50 0.02 -24.27 9.62
CA TYR A 50 -0.68 -23.54 10.69
C TYR A 50 -2.07 -23.00 10.28
N ALA A 51 -2.61 -23.48 9.15
CA ALA A 51 -4.00 -23.26 8.75
C ALA A 51 -4.95 -23.75 9.87
N GLY A 52 -5.42 -22.82 10.70
CA GLY A 52 -6.34 -23.09 11.83
C GLY A 52 -5.76 -22.89 13.23
N SER A 53 -4.46 -22.64 13.37
CA SER A 53 -3.81 -22.35 14.66
C SER A 53 -3.23 -20.94 14.66
N VAL A 54 -4.06 -19.93 14.91
CA VAL A 54 -3.58 -18.57 15.22
C VAL A 54 -3.10 -18.59 16.68
N GLY A 55 -1.90 -19.10 16.91
CA GLY A 55 -1.26 -19.08 18.22
C GLY A 55 -0.69 -17.69 18.51
N VAL A 56 -1.02 -17.14 19.68
CA VAL A 56 -0.55 -15.83 20.13
C VAL A 56 0.72 -16.04 20.97
N ALA A 57 1.81 -15.37 20.62
CA ALA A 57 2.86 -15.08 21.58
C ALA A 57 2.65 -13.65 22.07
N SER A 58 2.07 -13.48 23.26
CA SER A 58 1.90 -12.16 23.86
C SER A 58 3.24 -11.63 24.33
N VAL A 59 3.69 -10.51 23.81
CA VAL A 59 4.86 -9.79 24.35
C VAL A 59 4.35 -8.70 25.28
N ALA A 60 4.86 -8.65 26.50
CA ALA A 60 4.52 -7.60 27.44
C ALA A 60 5.12 -6.26 26.96
N ALA A 61 4.29 -5.23 26.84
CA ALA A 61 4.73 -3.91 26.43
C ALA A 61 5.63 -3.26 27.49
N THR A 62 6.76 -2.71 27.05
CA THR A 62 7.68 -1.94 27.91
C THR A 62 7.37 -0.46 27.77
N THR A 63 7.18 0.26 28.88
CA THR A 63 6.98 1.71 28.86
C THR A 63 8.30 2.44 28.59
N THR A 64 8.36 3.27 27.55
CA THR A 64 9.52 4.13 27.24
C THR A 64 9.14 5.61 27.14
N THR A 65 10.12 6.48 27.35
CA THR A 65 10.09 7.91 26.99
C THR A 65 11.40 8.25 26.28
N SER A 66 11.30 9.08 25.23
CA SER A 66 12.12 9.16 24.00
C SER A 66 11.57 8.28 22.88
N LEU A 67 11.88 8.64 21.62
CA LEU A 67 11.55 7.87 20.41
C LEU A 67 12.35 6.56 20.41
N ASP A 68 12.13 5.73 21.42
CA ASP A 68 12.69 4.38 21.49
C ASP A 68 11.83 3.46 20.63
N ASN A 69 12.44 2.47 20.00
CA ASN A 69 11.71 1.45 19.28
C ASN A 69 10.73 0.74 20.22
N VAL A 70 9.44 0.78 19.90
CA VAL A 70 8.37 0.04 20.58
C VAL A 70 7.90 -1.06 19.64
N GLN A 71 7.82 -2.29 20.14
CA GLN A 71 7.21 -3.39 19.39
C GLN A 71 5.71 -3.15 19.27
N MET A 72 5.23 -2.95 18.04
CA MET A 72 3.81 -2.68 17.76
C MET A 72 3.00 -3.98 17.61
N ASN A 73 3.62 -4.97 16.96
CA ASN A 73 3.01 -6.22 16.55
C ASN A 73 3.37 -7.38 17.49
N ASP A 74 2.46 -8.34 17.60
CA ASP A 74 2.84 -9.67 18.06
C ASP A 74 3.51 -10.43 16.91
N ASP A 75 4.64 -11.07 17.19
CA ASP A 75 5.36 -11.86 16.21
C ASP A 75 4.53 -13.05 15.72
N SER A 76 4.66 -13.36 14.43
CA SER A 76 4.01 -14.52 13.84
C SER A 76 4.72 -15.83 14.23
N TYR A 77 3.99 -16.95 14.25
CA TYR A 77 4.59 -18.28 14.47
C TYR A 77 4.19 -19.24 13.34
N PRO A 78 5.15 -19.72 12.52
CA PRO A 78 6.59 -19.52 12.63
C PRO A 78 6.96 -18.06 12.30
N PRO A 79 8.15 -17.58 12.72
CA PRO A 79 8.53 -16.19 12.49
C PRO A 79 8.66 -15.93 11.00
N LEU A 80 7.68 -15.19 10.47
CA LEU A 80 7.67 -14.61 9.14
C LEU A 80 7.55 -13.08 9.25
N PRO A 81 8.11 -12.33 8.29
CA PRO A 81 7.99 -10.88 8.27
C PRO A 81 6.54 -10.41 8.32
N GLN A 82 6.32 -9.27 8.96
CA GLN A 82 5.12 -8.47 8.77
C GLN A 82 5.59 -7.17 8.14
N ASN A 83 5.07 -6.85 6.96
CA ASN A 83 5.62 -5.80 6.11
C ASN A 83 4.51 -5.00 5.41
N GLU A 84 4.91 -3.96 4.67
CA GLU A 84 4.03 -3.08 3.88
C GLU A 84 3.01 -2.39 4.78
N GLU A 85 3.54 -1.61 5.72
CA GLU A 85 2.80 -1.06 6.84
C GLU A 85 2.03 0.21 6.45
N SER A 86 0.90 0.43 7.12
CA SER A 86 0.18 1.69 7.10
C SER A 86 -0.33 2.06 8.49
N VAL A 87 -0.55 3.35 8.75
CA VAL A 87 -1.05 3.84 10.04
C VAL A 87 -1.94 5.06 9.85
N ALA A 88 -3.01 5.13 10.64
CA ALA A 88 -3.80 6.34 10.82
C ALA A 88 -4.12 6.56 12.30
N TYR A 89 -4.35 7.82 12.68
CA TYR A 89 -4.78 8.20 14.02
C TYR A 89 -6.22 8.74 14.00
N SER A 90 -6.92 8.65 15.14
CA SER A 90 -8.23 9.27 15.30
C SER A 90 -8.04 10.79 15.40
N VAL A 91 -8.69 11.53 14.51
CA VAL A 91 -8.66 13.01 14.58
C VAL A 91 -9.48 13.56 15.75
N ASP A 92 -10.32 12.74 16.39
CA ASP A 92 -11.04 13.09 17.62
C ASP A 92 -10.18 12.92 18.87
N ASN A 93 -9.26 11.96 18.85
CA ASN A 93 -8.30 11.72 19.91
C ASN A 93 -6.97 11.19 19.34
N PRO A 94 -5.94 12.03 19.19
CA PRO A 94 -4.66 11.63 18.60
C PRO A 94 -3.85 10.64 19.46
N MET A 95 -4.30 10.32 20.69
CA MET A 95 -3.74 9.22 21.46
C MET A 95 -4.17 7.84 20.96
N VAL A 96 -5.20 7.78 20.10
CA VAL A 96 -5.69 6.56 19.47
C VAL A 96 -5.17 6.48 18.04
N ALA A 97 -4.50 5.37 17.72
CA ALA A 97 -4.08 5.07 16.36
C ALA A 97 -4.19 3.58 16.06
N VAL A 98 -4.33 3.28 14.76
CA VAL A 98 -4.42 1.94 14.20
C VAL A 98 -3.41 1.83 13.07
N ALA A 99 -2.63 0.78 13.09
CA ALA A 99 -1.73 0.38 12.03
C ALA A 99 -2.13 -0.99 11.47
N GLY A 100 -1.70 -1.29 10.25
CA GLY A 100 -1.86 -2.58 9.59
C GLY A 100 -0.57 -3.02 8.92
N ALA A 101 -0.29 -4.32 8.91
CA ALA A 101 0.81 -4.93 8.16
C ALA A 101 0.37 -6.30 7.62
N ASN A 102 1.01 -6.76 6.54
CA ASN A 102 0.80 -8.12 6.04
C ASN A 102 1.11 -9.14 7.14
N ASP A 103 0.24 -10.12 7.36
CA ASP A 103 0.52 -11.30 8.20
C ASP A 103 0.39 -12.57 7.35
N TYR A 104 1.55 -13.06 6.90
CA TYR A 104 1.63 -14.25 6.05
C TYR A 104 1.21 -15.53 6.76
N VAL A 105 1.24 -15.60 8.09
CA VAL A 105 0.82 -16.80 8.83
C VAL A 105 -0.69 -16.88 8.92
N SER A 106 -1.36 -15.78 9.29
CA SER A 106 -2.83 -15.75 9.27
C SER A 106 -3.40 -15.65 7.86
N GLY A 107 -2.58 -15.29 6.87
CA GLY A 107 -2.99 -15.07 5.49
C GLY A 107 -3.81 -13.79 5.32
N GLY A 108 -3.60 -12.78 6.14
CA GLY A 108 -4.44 -11.58 6.21
C GLY A 108 -3.64 -10.37 6.68
N THR A 109 -4.31 -9.48 7.40
CA THR A 109 -3.68 -8.30 8.02
C THR A 109 -3.56 -8.49 9.52
N VAL A 110 -2.36 -8.30 10.08
CA VAL A 110 -2.22 -7.98 11.52
C VAL A 110 -2.56 -6.50 11.68
N VAL A 111 -3.46 -6.21 12.61
CA VAL A 111 -3.86 -4.85 12.96
C VAL A 111 -3.33 -4.55 14.35
N MET A 112 -2.60 -3.46 14.49
CA MET A 112 -2.04 -3.00 15.75
C MET A 112 -2.75 -1.72 16.16
N ARG A 113 -3.18 -1.62 17.41
CA ARG A 113 -3.87 -0.43 17.94
C ARG A 113 -3.22 0.09 19.21
N THR A 114 -3.24 1.41 19.37
CA THR A 114 -2.81 2.11 20.58
C THR A 114 -3.92 3.03 21.09
N SER A 115 -3.89 3.33 22.39
CA SER A 115 -4.76 4.31 23.04
C SER A 115 -3.99 5.30 23.94
N ASP A 116 -2.65 5.22 23.91
CA ASP A 116 -1.75 6.00 24.76
C ASP A 116 -0.68 6.76 23.96
N GLY A 117 -0.97 7.03 22.68
CA GLY A 117 -0.09 7.78 21.79
C GLY A 117 1.10 6.96 21.28
N GLY A 118 0.92 5.64 21.16
CA GLY A 118 1.90 4.72 20.60
C GLY A 118 2.92 4.17 21.61
N LYS A 119 2.70 4.35 22.92
CA LYS A 119 3.58 3.80 23.96
C LYS A 119 3.36 2.31 24.15
N THR A 120 2.12 1.86 24.03
CA THR A 120 1.75 0.45 24.04
C THR A 120 0.81 0.13 22.88
N TRP A 121 0.91 -1.11 22.40
CA TRP A 121 0.13 -1.61 21.28
C TRP A 121 -0.50 -2.96 21.61
N ALA A 122 -1.69 -3.19 21.08
CA ALA A 122 -2.36 -4.48 21.09
C ALA A 122 -2.62 -4.91 19.66
N SER A 123 -2.47 -6.20 19.38
CA SER A 123 -2.68 -6.76 18.04
C SER A 123 -3.99 -7.54 17.94
N THR A 124 -4.64 -7.46 16.78
CA THR A 124 -5.73 -8.32 16.32
C THR A 124 -5.47 -8.71 14.87
N ARG A 125 -6.29 -9.61 14.29
CA ARG A 125 -6.12 -10.08 12.91
C ARG A 125 -7.41 -9.95 12.14
N VAL A 126 -7.29 -9.46 10.90
CA VAL A 126 -8.40 -9.35 9.96
C VAL A 126 -8.11 -10.27 8.79
N VAL A 127 -8.86 -11.36 8.71
CA VAL A 127 -8.69 -12.40 7.70
C VAL A 127 -9.67 -12.18 6.55
N PRO A 128 -9.19 -12.12 5.29
CA PRO A 128 -10.03 -11.95 4.13
C PRO A 128 -10.76 -13.23 3.74
N VAL A 129 -11.99 -13.09 3.27
CA VAL A 129 -12.84 -14.20 2.86
C VAL A 129 -13.47 -13.87 1.51
N PHE A 130 -13.34 -14.77 0.55
CA PHE A 130 -14.05 -14.69 -0.71
C PHE A 130 -15.49 -15.14 -0.49
N ARG A 131 -16.39 -14.17 -0.39
CA ARG A 131 -17.78 -14.39 0.04
C ARG A 131 -18.53 -15.46 -0.77
N PRO A 132 -18.41 -15.57 -2.11
CA PRO A 132 -19.17 -16.53 -2.89
C PRO A 132 -18.95 -18.00 -2.48
N THR A 133 -17.74 -18.36 -2.05
CA THR A 133 -17.41 -19.73 -1.62
C THR A 133 -17.14 -19.86 -0.12
N SER A 134 -17.04 -18.73 0.59
CA SER A 134 -16.62 -18.65 2.00
C SER A 134 -15.18 -19.13 2.26
N ASP A 135 -14.36 -19.23 1.22
CA ASP A 135 -12.95 -19.59 1.35
C ASP A 135 -12.14 -18.42 1.91
N ILE A 136 -11.17 -18.74 2.76
CA ILE A 136 -10.18 -17.77 3.24
C ILE A 136 -9.20 -17.47 2.12
N CYS A 137 -9.04 -16.18 1.80
CA CYS A 137 -8.06 -15.69 0.84
C CYS A 137 -6.70 -15.45 1.51
N ASN A 138 -5.69 -15.17 0.68
CA ASN A 138 -4.53 -14.40 1.11
C ASN A 138 -4.90 -12.91 1.11
N GLY A 139 -4.52 -12.21 2.17
CA GLY A 139 -4.50 -10.76 2.27
C GLY A 139 -3.18 -10.17 1.86
N GLY A 140 -3.15 -8.85 1.76
CA GLY A 140 -1.99 -8.09 1.32
C GLY A 140 -2.29 -6.59 1.31
N ASP A 141 -1.25 -5.78 1.32
CA ASP A 141 -1.28 -4.33 1.10
C ASP A 141 -2.28 -3.57 2.00
N PRO A 142 -2.14 -3.64 3.33
CA PRO A 142 -3.06 -2.95 4.21
C PRO A 142 -2.90 -1.43 4.09
N ALA A 143 -4.01 -0.72 3.88
CA ALA A 143 -4.07 0.73 4.08
C ALA A 143 -5.10 1.05 5.17
N ILE A 144 -4.77 1.93 6.11
CA ILE A 144 -5.65 2.38 7.19
C ILE A 144 -6.00 3.86 7.00
N ALA A 145 -7.28 4.21 7.22
CA ALA A 145 -7.75 5.59 7.24
C ALA A 145 -8.79 5.78 8.35
N TYR A 146 -8.85 6.97 8.92
CA TYR A 146 -9.86 7.34 9.91
C TYR A 146 -10.91 8.27 9.29
N SER A 147 -12.20 8.00 9.56
CA SER A 147 -13.31 8.87 9.18
C SER A 147 -13.77 9.67 10.39
N ALA A 148 -13.57 10.98 10.34
CA ALA A 148 -14.07 11.93 11.34
C ALA A 148 -15.61 11.95 11.37
N ARG A 149 -16.25 11.76 10.21
CA ARG A 149 -17.71 11.74 10.09
C ARG A 149 -18.32 10.51 10.75
N ASP A 150 -17.68 9.36 10.56
CA ASP A 150 -18.22 8.07 11.03
C ASP A 150 -17.67 7.67 12.41
N HIS A 151 -16.69 8.43 12.94
CA HIS A 151 -15.91 8.08 14.13
C HIS A 151 -15.35 6.66 14.08
N ALA A 152 -14.83 6.27 12.91
CA ALA A 152 -14.48 4.88 12.59
C ALA A 152 -13.16 4.78 11.83
N PHE A 153 -12.42 3.71 12.09
CA PHE A 153 -11.30 3.31 11.25
C PHE A 153 -11.80 2.43 10.10
N TYR A 154 -11.18 2.61 8.95
CA TYR A 154 -11.31 1.74 7.78
C TYR A 154 -9.97 1.06 7.51
N LEU A 155 -10.03 -0.16 6.99
CA LEU A 155 -8.88 -0.94 6.51
C LEU A 155 -9.20 -1.43 5.10
N SER A 156 -8.32 -1.19 4.13
CA SER A 156 -8.33 -1.91 2.85
C SER A 156 -7.30 -3.02 2.88
N GLN A 157 -7.61 -4.17 2.29
CA GLN A 157 -6.64 -5.23 2.00
C GLN A 157 -7.06 -6.03 0.77
N LEU A 158 -6.14 -6.81 0.21
CA LEU A 158 -6.43 -7.76 -0.86
C LEU A 158 -7.18 -9.02 -0.36
N CYS A 159 -7.81 -9.73 -1.31
CA CYS A 159 -8.30 -11.10 -1.16
C CYS A 159 -7.95 -11.85 -2.46
N PHE A 160 -6.97 -12.76 -2.42
CA PHE A 160 -6.54 -13.51 -3.60
C PHE A 160 -6.09 -14.94 -3.27
N PHE A 161 -6.02 -15.79 -4.30
CA PHE A 161 -5.67 -17.21 -4.15
C PHE A 161 -4.48 -17.58 -5.03
N ARG A 162 -3.57 -18.41 -4.50
CA ARG A 162 -2.41 -18.95 -5.23
C ARG A 162 -2.79 -19.96 -6.31
N GLN A 163 -3.93 -20.61 -6.15
CA GLN A 163 -4.37 -21.70 -7.01
C GLN A 163 -5.59 -21.31 -7.85
N LEU A 164 -6.21 -20.16 -7.58
CA LEU A 164 -7.43 -19.71 -8.22
C LEU A 164 -7.30 -18.24 -8.67
N PRO A 165 -8.02 -17.81 -9.71
CA PRO A 165 -7.83 -16.49 -10.32
C PRO A 165 -8.49 -15.34 -9.57
N GLN A 166 -9.29 -15.58 -8.53
CA GLN A 166 -10.05 -14.53 -7.85
C GLN A 166 -9.12 -13.51 -7.19
N SER A 167 -9.49 -12.24 -7.32
CA SER A 167 -8.76 -11.09 -6.78
C SER A 167 -9.75 -9.98 -6.43
N GLU A 168 -9.75 -9.56 -5.17
CA GLU A 168 -10.59 -8.48 -4.67
C GLU A 168 -9.79 -7.45 -3.87
N VAL A 169 -10.29 -6.21 -3.85
CA VAL A 169 -9.92 -5.18 -2.88
C VAL A 169 -11.08 -5.06 -1.88
N GLN A 170 -10.83 -5.47 -0.64
CA GLN A 170 -11.84 -5.56 0.41
C GLN A 170 -11.67 -4.45 1.44
N ILE A 171 -12.78 -3.90 1.93
CA ILE A 171 -12.83 -2.82 2.92
C ILE A 171 -13.52 -3.31 4.20
N TYR A 172 -12.86 -3.02 5.31
CA TYR A 172 -13.22 -3.38 6.67
C TYR A 172 -13.44 -2.11 7.49
N LYS A 173 -14.33 -2.18 8.49
CA LYS A 173 -14.68 -1.05 9.34
C LYS A 173 -14.54 -1.44 10.81
N SER A 174 -14.01 -0.53 11.61
CA SER A 174 -13.97 -0.62 13.07
C SER A 174 -14.55 0.65 13.68
N THR A 175 -15.50 0.48 14.61
CA THR A 175 -16.14 1.58 15.35
C THR A 175 -15.73 1.61 16.83
N ASP A 176 -14.70 0.84 17.18
CA ASP A 176 -14.22 0.66 18.56
C ASP A 176 -12.69 0.80 18.64
N ASN A 177 -12.14 1.76 17.90
CA ASN A 177 -10.72 2.10 17.88
C ASN A 177 -9.80 0.93 17.48
N GLY A 178 -10.24 0.14 16.51
CA GLY A 178 -9.49 -0.98 15.93
C GLY A 178 -9.52 -2.26 16.75
N ALA A 179 -10.32 -2.33 17.83
CA ALA A 179 -10.38 -3.52 18.67
C ALA A 179 -11.13 -4.67 17.99
N THR A 180 -12.23 -4.37 17.30
CA THR A 180 -12.97 -5.31 16.46
C THR A 180 -13.20 -4.74 15.08
N TRP A 181 -13.35 -5.63 14.10
CA TRP A 181 -13.51 -5.29 12.70
C TRP A 181 -14.67 -6.07 12.10
N THR A 182 -15.24 -5.53 11.03
CA THR A 182 -16.15 -6.27 10.15
C THR A 182 -15.59 -7.67 9.87
N PRO A 183 -16.34 -8.76 10.08
CA PRO A 183 -15.89 -10.09 9.69
C PRO A 183 -15.68 -10.18 8.16
N GLY A 184 -14.66 -10.92 7.68
CA GLY A 184 -14.34 -11.03 6.24
C GLY A 184 -15.53 -11.35 5.33
N ARG A 185 -16.42 -12.25 5.77
CA ARG A 185 -17.66 -12.60 5.05
C ARG A 185 -18.63 -11.42 4.82
N ARG A 186 -18.44 -10.30 5.52
CA ARG A 186 -19.22 -9.06 5.41
C ARG A 186 -18.38 -7.86 4.98
N ALA A 187 -17.14 -8.06 4.51
CA ALA A 187 -16.34 -6.96 3.98
C ALA A 187 -17.06 -6.29 2.79
N ALA A 188 -16.91 -4.97 2.69
CA ALA A 188 -17.29 -4.24 1.48
C ALA A 188 -16.28 -4.57 0.37
N ILE A 189 -16.72 -4.66 -0.89
CA ILE A 189 -15.86 -5.04 -2.01
C ILE A 189 -15.68 -3.83 -2.93
N ALA A 190 -14.55 -3.15 -2.82
CA ALA A 190 -14.25 -1.97 -3.64
C ALA A 190 -13.88 -2.34 -5.08
N ALA A 191 -13.26 -3.51 -5.28
CA ALA A 191 -12.96 -4.06 -6.61
C ALA A 191 -13.01 -5.59 -6.55
N THR A 192 -13.45 -6.23 -7.64
CA THR A 192 -13.45 -7.69 -7.80
C THR A 192 -13.33 -8.04 -9.28
N ASN A 193 -12.68 -9.17 -9.59
CA ASN A 193 -12.71 -9.77 -10.93
C ASN A 193 -13.80 -10.85 -11.07
N PHE A 194 -14.66 -11.03 -10.07
CA PHE A 194 -15.78 -11.95 -10.10
C PHE A 194 -17.09 -11.23 -10.43
N ASP A 195 -17.80 -11.71 -11.46
CA ASP A 195 -19.15 -11.27 -11.78
C ASP A 195 -20.17 -12.15 -11.04
N ALA A 196 -20.82 -11.57 -10.03
CA ALA A 196 -21.82 -12.27 -9.23
C ALA A 196 -23.13 -12.59 -10.00
N THR A 197 -23.38 -11.92 -11.12
CA THR A 197 -24.57 -12.15 -11.96
C THR A 197 -24.41 -13.43 -12.78
N THR A 198 -23.23 -13.64 -13.34
CA THR A 198 -22.91 -14.78 -14.20
C THR A 198 -22.21 -15.91 -13.44
N GLY A 199 -21.63 -15.63 -12.28
CA GLY A 199 -20.81 -16.57 -11.52
C GLY A 199 -19.43 -16.81 -12.14
N THR A 200 -18.93 -15.90 -12.99
CA THR A 200 -17.67 -16.08 -13.73
C THR A 200 -16.55 -15.18 -13.20
N VAL A 201 -15.31 -15.63 -13.30
CA VAL A 201 -14.11 -14.83 -12.97
C VAL A 201 -13.43 -14.37 -14.26
N ASP A 202 -13.11 -13.09 -14.37
CA ASP A 202 -12.18 -12.56 -15.38
C ASP A 202 -10.76 -12.96 -15.00
N THR A 203 -10.28 -14.06 -15.58
CA THR A 203 -8.96 -14.64 -15.29
C THR A 203 -7.80 -13.78 -15.74
N HIS A 204 -8.04 -12.80 -16.62
CA HIS A 204 -7.05 -11.86 -17.10
C HIS A 204 -6.93 -10.63 -16.20
N SER A 205 -7.78 -10.45 -15.19
CA SER A 205 -7.75 -9.28 -14.31
C SER A 205 -7.21 -9.62 -12.93
N PHE A 206 -6.22 -8.86 -12.45
CA PHE A 206 -5.70 -8.94 -11.08
C PHE A 206 -5.61 -7.54 -10.44
N ASN A 207 -6.12 -7.39 -9.23
CA ASN A 207 -6.09 -6.14 -8.46
C ASN A 207 -4.98 -6.21 -7.40
N ASP A 208 -4.19 -5.15 -7.27
CA ASP A 208 -3.01 -5.10 -6.41
C ASP A 208 -2.72 -3.66 -5.94
N LYS A 209 -1.93 -3.52 -4.88
CA LYS A 209 -1.56 -2.22 -4.28
C LYS A 209 -2.73 -1.26 -4.02
N PRO A 210 -3.79 -1.68 -3.30
CA PRO A 210 -4.79 -0.75 -2.83
C PRO A 210 -4.18 0.27 -1.86
N TYR A 211 -4.65 1.50 -1.95
CA TYR A 211 -4.48 2.53 -0.92
C TYR A 211 -5.77 3.33 -0.78
N MET A 212 -5.93 4.06 0.31
CA MET A 212 -7.18 4.80 0.53
C MET A 212 -6.99 6.09 1.32
N THR A 213 -7.96 6.97 1.16
CA THR A 213 -8.08 8.22 1.91
C THR A 213 -9.55 8.57 2.11
N ILE A 214 -9.82 9.47 3.07
CA ILE A 214 -11.18 9.92 3.40
C ILE A 214 -11.20 11.44 3.42
N ASP A 215 -12.24 12.03 2.84
CA ASP A 215 -12.47 13.46 2.98
C ASP A 215 -12.91 13.79 4.40
N ASN A 216 -11.96 14.25 5.22
CA ASN A 216 -12.21 14.62 6.60
C ASN A 216 -12.49 16.11 6.80
N ASN A 217 -12.72 16.89 5.74
CA ASN A 217 -13.06 18.31 5.89
C ASN A 217 -14.57 18.54 6.04
N PRO A 218 -15.07 19.00 7.20
CA PRO A 218 -16.51 19.24 7.40
C PRO A 218 -17.11 20.31 6.48
N SER A 219 -16.31 21.20 5.90
CA SER A 219 -16.80 22.19 4.93
C SER A 219 -16.86 21.66 3.49
N SER A 220 -16.38 20.43 3.26
CA SER A 220 -16.39 19.80 1.95
C SER A 220 -17.78 19.28 1.60
N ARG A 221 -18.20 19.46 0.34
CA ARG A 221 -19.42 18.87 -0.26
C ARG A 221 -19.43 17.31 -0.25
N TRP A 222 -18.30 16.68 0.07
CA TRP A 222 -18.06 15.23 0.03
C TRP A 222 -17.53 14.72 1.37
N TYR A 223 -17.75 15.49 2.45
CA TYR A 223 -17.31 15.12 3.79
C TYR A 223 -17.70 13.68 4.15
N GLY A 224 -16.70 12.90 4.55
CA GLY A 224 -16.77 11.48 4.88
C GLY A 224 -16.77 10.53 3.67
N ARG A 225 -16.58 11.02 2.44
CA ARG A 225 -16.40 10.15 1.27
C ARG A 225 -15.09 9.37 1.39
N LEU A 226 -15.20 8.06 1.23
CA LEU A 226 -14.07 7.14 1.16
C LEU A 226 -13.64 6.96 -0.29
N TYR A 227 -12.35 7.09 -0.54
CA TYR A 227 -11.70 6.88 -1.84
C TYR A 227 -10.69 5.74 -1.73
N VAL A 228 -10.79 4.77 -2.62
CA VAL A 228 -9.88 3.62 -2.71
C VAL A 228 -9.28 3.59 -4.10
N THR A 229 -7.95 3.69 -4.21
CA THR A 229 -7.22 3.52 -5.47
C THR A 229 -6.47 2.20 -5.45
N TRP A 230 -6.23 1.61 -6.62
CA TRP A 230 -5.43 0.40 -6.77
C TRP A 230 -4.91 0.29 -8.20
N THR A 231 -3.96 -0.62 -8.44
CA THR A 231 -3.51 -0.99 -9.78
C THR A 231 -4.27 -2.23 -10.25
N ARG A 232 -4.86 -2.18 -11.45
CA ARG A 232 -5.50 -3.35 -12.08
C ARG A 232 -4.64 -3.86 -13.23
N PHE A 233 -4.06 -5.03 -13.10
CA PHE A 233 -3.35 -5.71 -14.18
C PHE A 233 -4.32 -6.42 -15.11
N HIS A 234 -4.17 -6.19 -16.42
CA HIS A 234 -4.66 -7.11 -17.45
C HIS A 234 -3.49 -8.00 -17.88
N ILE A 235 -3.62 -9.31 -17.68
CA ILE A 235 -2.56 -10.31 -17.83
C ILE A 235 -2.94 -11.25 -18.96
N LEU A 236 -2.06 -11.41 -19.95
CA LEU A 236 -2.22 -12.25 -21.12
C LEU A 236 -1.91 -13.72 -20.80
N ASP A 237 -2.23 -14.63 -21.72
CA ASP A 237 -2.06 -16.08 -21.52
C ASP A 237 -0.61 -16.51 -21.27
N ASP A 238 0.35 -15.73 -21.79
CA ASP A 238 1.79 -15.93 -21.60
C ASP A 238 2.30 -15.43 -20.23
N GLY A 239 1.43 -14.79 -19.43
CA GLY A 239 1.75 -14.21 -18.13
C GLY A 239 2.23 -12.77 -18.18
N SER A 240 2.45 -12.19 -19.36
CA SER A 240 2.77 -10.76 -19.47
C SER A 240 1.54 -9.90 -19.22
N SER A 241 1.73 -8.70 -18.68
CA SER A 241 0.66 -7.71 -18.55
C SER A 241 0.80 -6.64 -19.63
N ASP A 242 -0.27 -6.38 -20.37
CA ASP A 242 -0.28 -5.35 -21.42
C ASP A 242 -0.75 -3.98 -20.91
N THR A 243 -1.39 -3.91 -19.74
CA THR A 243 -1.80 -2.68 -19.07
C THR A 243 -1.97 -2.89 -17.56
N CYS A 244 -1.62 -1.89 -16.77
CA CYS A 244 -1.75 -1.86 -15.32
C CYS A 244 -2.12 -0.44 -14.83
N PRO A 245 -3.33 0.09 -15.18
CA PRO A 245 -3.67 1.47 -14.87
C PRO A 245 -4.18 1.61 -13.44
N VAL A 246 -4.02 2.83 -12.90
CA VAL A 246 -4.61 3.22 -11.61
C VAL A 246 -6.12 3.39 -11.73
N LYS A 247 -6.84 2.70 -10.85
CA LYS A 247 -8.30 2.72 -10.71
C LYS A 247 -8.72 3.49 -9.47
N LEU A 248 -10.01 3.85 -9.42
CA LEU A 248 -10.67 4.45 -8.27
C LEU A 248 -12.03 3.78 -8.03
N ALA A 249 -12.34 3.55 -6.77
CA ALA A 249 -13.67 3.31 -6.26
C ALA A 249 -13.94 4.33 -5.15
N TYR A 250 -15.15 4.89 -5.10
CA TYR A 250 -15.56 5.74 -3.98
C TYR A 250 -16.99 5.48 -3.55
N THR A 251 -17.26 5.79 -2.28
CA THR A 251 -18.58 5.70 -1.68
C THR A 251 -18.75 6.74 -0.59
N ASP A 252 -19.99 7.21 -0.41
CA ASP A 252 -20.36 8.12 0.66
C ASP A 252 -20.80 7.37 1.92
N SER A 253 -21.05 6.05 1.86
CA SER A 253 -21.58 5.30 3.00
C SER A 253 -21.14 3.84 2.98
N VAL A 254 -20.55 3.40 4.10
CA VAL A 254 -20.28 1.99 4.41
C VAL A 254 -21.15 1.60 5.61
N PRO A 255 -22.25 0.84 5.40
CA PRO A 255 -23.19 0.51 6.47
C PRO A 255 -22.51 -0.26 7.60
N THR A 256 -22.64 0.20 8.85
CA THR A 256 -21.96 -0.43 9.99
C THR A 256 -22.47 -1.84 10.28
N GLN A 257 -23.77 -2.10 10.14
CA GLN A 257 -24.32 -3.44 10.43
C GLN A 257 -23.91 -4.48 9.39
N ASP A 258 -23.78 -4.04 8.13
CA ASP A 258 -23.42 -4.90 7.02
C ASP A 258 -22.68 -4.13 5.90
N PRO A 259 -21.35 -3.98 6.01
CA PRO A 259 -20.55 -3.33 4.98
C PRO A 259 -20.63 -4.02 3.61
N SER A 260 -21.06 -5.28 3.55
CA SER A 260 -21.22 -6.01 2.30
C SER A 260 -22.25 -5.40 1.34
N LEU A 261 -23.13 -4.55 1.86
CA LEU A 261 -24.16 -3.80 1.13
C LEU A 261 -23.65 -2.46 0.57
N THR A 262 -22.36 -2.15 0.74
CA THR A 262 -21.78 -0.91 0.22
C THR A 262 -21.88 -0.86 -1.30
N VAL A 263 -22.41 0.25 -1.80
CA VAL A 263 -22.44 0.55 -3.24
C VAL A 263 -21.26 1.45 -3.56
N TRP A 264 -20.54 1.11 -4.62
CA TRP A 264 -19.35 1.81 -5.08
C TRP A 264 -19.59 2.46 -6.43
N THR A 265 -18.98 3.63 -6.62
CA THR A 265 -18.80 4.21 -7.95
C THR A 265 -17.37 3.98 -8.41
N HIS A 266 -17.21 3.35 -9.58
CA HIS A 266 -15.90 3.06 -10.17
C HIS A 266 -15.52 4.07 -11.24
N LYS A 267 -14.24 4.47 -11.25
CA LYS A 267 -13.65 5.36 -12.25
C LYS A 267 -12.22 4.94 -12.57
N ASN A 268 -11.77 5.37 -13.75
CA ASN A 268 -10.39 5.26 -14.18
C ASN A 268 -9.65 6.56 -13.81
N VAL A 269 -8.64 6.48 -12.93
CA VAL A 269 -7.70 7.61 -12.73
C VAL A 269 -6.80 7.70 -13.96
N VAL A 270 -6.31 6.53 -14.40
CA VAL A 270 -5.64 6.32 -15.68
C VAL A 270 -6.52 5.43 -16.55
N ALA A 271 -6.67 5.79 -17.83
CA ALA A 271 -7.47 5.03 -18.77
C ALA A 271 -6.82 3.67 -19.08
N ASP A 272 -7.65 2.67 -19.33
CA ASP A 272 -7.19 1.39 -19.88
C ASP A 272 -6.61 1.60 -21.29
N SER A 273 -5.55 0.86 -21.61
CA SER A 273 -5.06 0.74 -22.97
C SER A 273 -4.62 -0.69 -23.27
N PRO A 274 -5.57 -1.64 -23.41
CA PRO A 274 -5.23 -3.02 -23.74
C PRO A 274 -4.41 -3.10 -25.04
N GLY A 275 -3.45 -4.01 -25.08
CA GLY A 275 -2.49 -4.14 -26.18
C GLY A 275 -1.33 -3.14 -26.17
N ALA A 276 -1.20 -2.28 -25.14
CA ALA A 276 -0.08 -1.34 -25.01
C ALA A 276 1.26 -1.99 -24.62
N GLY A 277 1.30 -3.32 -24.46
CA GLY A 277 2.52 -4.08 -24.18
C GLY A 277 3.08 -3.88 -22.76
N GLY A 278 2.30 -3.29 -21.86
CA GLY A 278 2.71 -3.03 -20.48
C GLY A 278 3.62 -1.82 -20.36
N LEU A 279 3.60 -0.92 -21.34
CA LEU A 279 4.48 0.24 -21.45
C LEU A 279 3.67 1.55 -21.55
N GLY A 280 4.34 2.67 -21.26
CA GLY A 280 3.77 4.00 -21.45
C GLY A 280 2.64 4.32 -20.48
N PHE A 281 1.74 5.23 -20.86
CA PHE A 281 0.84 5.92 -19.91
C PHE A 281 -0.12 5.02 -19.14
N SER A 282 -0.43 3.81 -19.62
CA SER A 282 -1.32 2.86 -18.94
C SER A 282 -0.60 1.86 -18.05
N ALA A 283 0.74 1.95 -17.97
CA ALA A 283 1.58 1.17 -17.08
C ALA A 283 1.93 1.98 -15.84
N ASN A 284 1.32 1.67 -14.69
CA ASN A 284 1.44 2.50 -13.49
C ASN A 284 1.39 1.67 -12.21
N GLN A 285 1.96 2.22 -11.13
CA GLN A 285 2.01 1.58 -9.82
C GLN A 285 1.96 2.59 -8.65
N PHE A 286 1.83 2.07 -7.44
CA PHE A 286 1.99 2.79 -6.16
C PHE A 286 1.16 4.07 -6.03
N SER A 287 -0.13 4.01 -6.37
CA SER A 287 -1.01 5.18 -6.27
C SER A 287 -1.24 5.61 -4.81
N VAL A 288 -1.10 6.91 -4.52
CA VAL A 288 -1.34 7.52 -3.20
C VAL A 288 -2.37 8.65 -3.32
N PRO A 289 -3.61 8.44 -2.85
CA PRO A 289 -4.66 9.45 -2.83
C PRO A 289 -4.60 10.33 -1.56
N VAL A 290 -4.79 11.63 -1.72
CA VAL A 290 -4.88 12.63 -0.63
C VAL A 290 -6.02 13.60 -0.91
N VAL A 291 -6.75 14.02 0.14
CA VAL A 291 -7.83 15.02 0.01
C VAL A 291 -7.37 16.38 0.49
N GLU A 292 -7.54 17.40 -0.36
CA GLU A 292 -7.28 18.78 -0.01
C GLU A 292 -8.39 19.37 0.88
N LYS A 293 -8.11 20.51 1.52
CA LYS A 293 -9.12 21.31 2.23
C LYS A 293 -10.28 21.73 1.32
N SER A 294 -10.12 21.76 0.01
CA SER A 294 -11.22 22.07 -0.91
C SER A 294 -12.21 20.91 -1.12
N GLY A 295 -11.87 19.70 -0.67
CA GLY A 295 -12.54 18.46 -1.07
C GLY A 295 -12.05 17.91 -2.42
N ALA A 296 -11.03 18.53 -3.02
CA ALA A 296 -10.37 17.96 -4.19
C ALA A 296 -9.57 16.71 -3.81
N LEU A 297 -9.63 15.70 -4.66
CA LEU A 297 -8.87 14.46 -4.54
C LEU A 297 -7.65 14.53 -5.44
N ASP A 298 -6.48 14.49 -4.83
CA ASP A 298 -5.19 14.38 -5.49
C ASP A 298 -4.74 12.93 -5.50
N VAL A 299 -4.20 12.45 -6.63
CA VAL A 299 -3.69 11.09 -6.78
C VAL A 299 -2.30 11.15 -7.40
N ALA A 300 -1.29 10.88 -6.58
CA ALA A 300 0.07 10.63 -7.04
C ALA A 300 0.23 9.16 -7.44
N TYR A 301 1.08 8.87 -8.42
CA TYR A 301 1.38 7.50 -8.87
C TYR A 301 2.68 7.47 -9.66
N ILE A 302 3.19 6.28 -9.94
CA ILE A 302 4.43 6.08 -10.70
C ILE A 302 4.09 5.50 -12.07
N LEU A 303 4.82 5.94 -13.08
CA LEU A 303 4.78 5.39 -14.43
C LEU A 303 5.78 4.21 -14.51
N GLU A 304 5.37 3.06 -13.98
CA GLU A 304 6.17 1.81 -13.95
C GLU A 304 5.71 0.87 -15.07
N GLU A 305 6.64 0.23 -15.78
CA GLU A 305 6.29 -0.84 -16.72
C GLU A 305 5.54 -1.99 -16.03
N CYS A 306 4.54 -2.58 -16.67
CA CYS A 306 3.74 -3.63 -16.00
C CYS A 306 4.50 -4.94 -15.79
N ASN A 307 5.62 -5.15 -16.47
CA ASN A 307 6.38 -6.41 -16.50
C ASN A 307 7.81 -6.28 -15.95
N THR A 308 8.34 -5.06 -15.82
CA THR A 308 9.68 -4.79 -15.29
C THR A 308 9.54 -3.74 -14.20
N SER A 309 10.47 -3.66 -13.24
CA SER A 309 10.35 -2.62 -12.21
C SER A 309 10.95 -1.29 -12.68
N LEU A 310 10.98 -1.08 -14.00
CA LEU A 310 11.54 0.12 -14.60
C LEU A 310 10.51 1.26 -14.55
N ASP A 311 10.88 2.30 -13.82
CA ASP A 311 10.11 3.53 -13.73
C ASP A 311 10.52 4.53 -14.82
N HIS A 312 9.52 5.18 -15.40
CA HIS A 312 9.67 6.22 -16.42
C HIS A 312 9.30 7.62 -15.91
N GLY A 313 8.79 7.71 -14.68
CA GLY A 313 8.60 8.98 -13.98
C GLY A 313 7.50 9.01 -12.95
N LEU A 314 7.42 10.14 -12.27
CA LEU A 314 6.51 10.42 -11.16
C LEU A 314 5.35 11.26 -11.66
N ARG A 315 4.13 10.84 -11.35
CA ARG A 315 2.91 11.39 -11.95
C ARG A 315 1.90 11.84 -10.90
N PHE A 316 1.06 12.77 -11.32
CA PHE A 316 0.02 13.36 -10.50
C PHE A 316 -1.23 13.64 -11.33
N LYS A 317 -2.41 13.39 -10.74
CA LYS A 317 -3.70 13.80 -11.27
C LYS A 317 -4.59 14.33 -10.16
N LYS A 318 -5.50 15.23 -10.51
CA LYS A 318 -6.44 15.86 -9.58
C LYS A 318 -7.88 15.73 -10.03
N SER A 319 -8.77 15.56 -9.05
CA SER A 319 -10.22 15.60 -9.23
C SER A 319 -10.84 16.66 -8.32
N THR A 320 -11.53 17.64 -8.90
CA THR A 320 -12.26 18.70 -8.17
C THR A 320 -13.75 18.43 -8.05
N ASN A 321 -14.20 17.27 -8.54
CA ASN A 321 -15.59 16.81 -8.52
C ASN A 321 -15.78 15.54 -7.69
N GLY A 322 -14.89 15.32 -6.71
CA GLY A 322 -14.90 14.21 -5.77
C GLY A 322 -14.78 12.85 -6.42
N GLY A 323 -13.83 12.72 -7.35
CA GLY A 323 -13.45 11.47 -8.00
C GLY A 323 -14.22 11.16 -9.29
N ALA A 324 -15.17 12.00 -9.72
CA ALA A 324 -16.00 11.69 -10.90
C ALA A 324 -15.22 11.79 -12.23
N SER A 325 -14.26 12.70 -12.32
CA SER A 325 -13.28 12.80 -13.41
C SER A 325 -11.95 13.39 -12.92
N PHE A 326 -10.91 13.23 -13.72
CA PHE A 326 -9.55 13.67 -13.40
C PHE A 326 -8.99 14.61 -14.46
N SER A 327 -8.07 15.47 -14.04
CA SER A 327 -7.25 16.28 -14.93
C SER A 327 -6.38 15.43 -15.87
N SER A 328 -5.75 16.09 -16.84
CA SER A 328 -4.57 15.55 -17.51
C SER A 328 -3.48 15.22 -16.49
N ALA A 329 -2.64 14.23 -16.80
CA ALA A 329 -1.51 13.86 -15.96
C ALA A 329 -0.46 14.97 -15.96
N VAL A 330 0.06 15.30 -14.78
CA VAL A 330 1.21 16.19 -14.56
C VAL A 330 2.42 15.32 -14.23
N THR A 331 3.58 15.65 -14.81
CA THR A 331 4.87 15.03 -14.45
C THR A 331 5.48 15.81 -13.28
N VAL A 332 5.81 15.12 -12.20
CA VAL A 332 6.40 15.71 -10.99
C VAL A 332 7.91 15.85 -11.13
N ASN A 333 8.58 14.80 -11.64
CA ASN A 333 10.01 14.81 -11.87
C ASN A 333 10.38 15.61 -13.12
N LYS A 334 11.57 16.23 -13.10
CA LYS A 334 12.09 17.01 -14.23
C LYS A 334 13.20 16.27 -14.94
N ARG A 335 13.37 16.56 -16.23
CA ARG A 335 14.46 16.01 -17.04
C ARG A 335 15.81 16.29 -16.37
N GLY A 336 16.60 15.23 -16.16
CA GLY A 336 17.93 15.31 -15.55
C GLY A 336 17.92 15.50 -14.03
N GLN A 337 16.76 15.42 -13.36
CA GLN A 337 16.66 15.52 -11.89
C GLN A 337 16.23 14.22 -11.22
N TRP A 338 15.92 13.18 -11.99
CA TRP A 338 15.46 11.91 -11.47
C TRP A 338 15.97 10.76 -12.32
N THR A 339 16.29 9.64 -11.66
CA THR A 339 16.62 8.37 -12.30
C THR A 339 16.13 7.24 -11.41
N ASP A 340 15.61 6.21 -12.05
CA ASP A 340 15.15 4.99 -11.42
C ASP A 340 16.31 4.14 -10.88
N ASN A 341 15.98 3.12 -10.09
CA ASN A 341 16.92 2.09 -9.69
C ASN A 341 17.61 1.49 -10.93
N PRO A 342 18.95 1.44 -11.00
CA PRO A 342 19.63 0.81 -12.13
C PRO A 342 19.41 -0.70 -12.22
N ASP A 343 18.93 -1.36 -11.15
CA ASP A 343 18.51 -2.76 -11.16
C ASP A 343 17.03 -2.87 -11.55
N THR A 344 16.72 -3.52 -12.68
CA THR A 344 15.35 -3.62 -13.22
C THR A 344 14.44 -4.59 -12.45
N ALA A 345 14.97 -5.27 -11.44
CA ALA A 345 14.22 -6.03 -10.44
C ALA A 345 14.11 -5.29 -9.09
N ASP A 346 14.51 -4.02 -9.04
CA ASP A 346 14.50 -3.17 -7.86
C ASP A 346 15.31 -3.68 -6.67
N GLN A 347 16.30 -4.53 -6.92
CA GLN A 347 17.15 -5.03 -5.84
C GLN A 347 18.16 -3.97 -5.41
N ILE A 348 18.46 -3.92 -4.12
CA ILE A 348 19.55 -3.09 -3.59
C ILE A 348 20.81 -3.92 -3.34
N PRO A 349 22.01 -3.33 -3.50
CA PRO A 349 23.27 -4.06 -3.43
C PRO A 349 23.43 -4.93 -2.18
N ASN A 350 24.17 -6.04 -2.33
CA ASN A 350 24.52 -6.99 -1.27
C ASN A 350 23.33 -7.73 -0.63
N THR A 351 22.11 -7.59 -1.17
CA THR A 351 20.91 -8.27 -0.67
C THR A 351 20.01 -8.71 -1.82
N HIS A 352 19.05 -9.59 -1.54
CA HIS A 352 17.94 -9.89 -2.46
C HIS A 352 16.67 -9.08 -2.11
N PHE A 353 16.83 -8.00 -1.34
CA PHE A 353 15.71 -7.18 -0.90
C PHE A 353 15.28 -6.25 -2.03
N ARG A 354 14.03 -6.38 -2.46
CA ARG A 354 13.41 -5.57 -3.51
C ARG A 354 12.84 -4.29 -2.90
N THR A 355 13.31 -3.14 -3.34
CA THR A 355 12.85 -1.82 -2.92
C THR A 355 12.30 -1.04 -4.11
N PRO A 356 11.07 -1.34 -4.55
CA PRO A 356 10.47 -0.54 -5.59
C PRO A 356 10.39 0.91 -5.15
N ASN A 357 10.40 1.83 -6.12
CA ASN A 357 10.19 3.22 -5.80
C ASN A 357 8.78 3.34 -5.22
N THR A 358 8.66 3.61 -3.93
CA THR A 358 7.38 3.99 -3.33
C THR A 358 7.37 5.48 -3.13
N ILE A 359 6.19 6.06 -3.26
CA ILE A 359 6.01 7.51 -3.17
C ILE A 359 5.20 7.87 -1.93
N GLY A 360 5.42 9.07 -1.41
CA GLY A 360 4.57 9.69 -0.41
C GLY A 360 4.04 11.02 -0.94
N LEU A 361 2.77 11.32 -0.65
CA LEU A 361 2.14 12.60 -0.94
C LEU A 361 1.50 13.14 0.34
N ALA A 362 1.77 14.41 0.67
CA ALA A 362 1.11 15.10 1.77
C ALA A 362 0.59 16.46 1.31
N TYR A 363 -0.58 16.84 1.86
CA TYR A 363 -1.18 18.16 1.69
C TYR A 363 -1.19 18.91 3.02
N SER A 364 -0.61 20.10 3.06
CA SER A 364 -0.72 21.01 4.21
C SER A 364 -2.01 21.82 4.10
N ALA A 365 -2.98 21.54 4.98
CA ALA A 365 -4.21 22.33 5.04
C ALA A 365 -4.02 23.76 5.57
N ALA A 366 -2.86 24.05 6.18
CA ALA A 366 -2.52 25.37 6.69
C ALA A 366 -1.99 26.30 5.59
N THR A 367 -1.20 25.78 4.64
CA THR A 367 -0.53 26.57 3.60
C THR A 367 -1.06 26.31 2.20
N GLY A 368 -1.73 25.17 1.97
CA GLY A 368 -2.15 24.71 0.65
C GLY A 368 -1.05 24.01 -0.15
N THR A 369 0.14 23.81 0.46
CA THR A 369 1.28 23.19 -0.19
C THR A 369 1.13 21.67 -0.26
N LEU A 370 1.46 21.09 -1.41
CA LEU A 370 1.65 19.65 -1.61
C LEU A 370 3.14 19.32 -1.57
N ALA A 371 3.50 18.24 -0.88
CA ALA A 371 4.86 17.71 -0.84
C ALA A 371 4.85 16.26 -1.32
N PHE A 372 5.68 15.95 -2.32
CA PHE A 372 5.83 14.64 -2.92
C PHE A 372 7.25 14.14 -2.62
N VAL A 373 7.36 13.04 -1.87
CA VAL A 373 8.64 12.38 -1.55
C VAL A 373 8.81 11.08 -2.31
N TYR A 374 10.04 10.77 -2.73
CA TYR A 374 10.36 9.61 -3.55
C TYR A 374 11.83 9.22 -3.40
N THR A 375 12.15 8.00 -3.79
CA THR A 375 13.54 7.53 -3.91
C THR A 375 14.11 7.97 -5.25
N ASN A 376 15.36 8.43 -5.27
CA ASN A 376 16.01 8.96 -6.46
C ASN A 376 17.47 8.47 -6.57
N TYR A 377 17.79 7.83 -7.69
CA TYR A 377 19.11 7.27 -7.97
C TYR A 377 19.98 8.17 -8.86
N ILE A 378 19.53 9.38 -9.18
CA ILE A 378 20.22 10.33 -10.09
C ILE A 378 21.67 10.63 -9.68
N ARG A 379 22.01 10.49 -8.39
CA ARG A 379 23.34 10.85 -7.84
C ARG A 379 24.36 9.73 -7.91
N GLY A 380 24.02 8.58 -8.51
CA GLY A 380 24.99 7.68 -9.16
C GLY A 380 26.02 6.99 -8.24
N LYS A 381 25.72 6.81 -6.95
CA LYS A 381 26.61 6.09 -6.00
C LYS A 381 26.12 4.68 -5.65
N GLY A 382 25.26 4.09 -6.47
CA GLY A 382 24.58 2.80 -6.17
C GLY A 382 23.56 2.90 -5.03
N ASN A 383 23.28 4.12 -4.58
CA ASN A 383 22.46 4.43 -3.42
C ASN A 383 21.24 5.24 -3.88
N GLY A 384 20.05 4.82 -3.46
CA GLY A 384 18.85 5.65 -3.57
C GLY A 384 18.90 6.72 -2.49
N ASP A 385 18.70 7.98 -2.86
CA ASP A 385 18.49 9.09 -1.94
C ASP A 385 16.99 9.41 -1.83
N ILE A 386 16.56 10.06 -0.75
CA ILE A 386 15.20 10.60 -0.65
C ILE A 386 15.19 12.05 -1.08
N ASP A 387 14.37 12.34 -2.08
CA ASP A 387 14.12 13.68 -2.58
C ASP A 387 12.67 14.10 -2.32
N VAL A 388 12.46 15.42 -2.24
CA VAL A 388 11.13 16.04 -2.20
C VAL A 388 10.96 17.01 -3.38
N SER A 389 9.75 17.01 -3.94
CA SER A 389 9.27 18.07 -4.84
C SER A 389 8.03 18.71 -4.22
N LEU A 390 7.95 20.03 -4.25
CA LEU A 390 6.85 20.83 -3.68
C LEU A 390 5.96 21.39 -4.78
N CYS A 391 4.69 21.58 -4.47
CA CYS A 391 3.72 22.28 -5.31
C CYS A 391 2.92 23.28 -4.48
N HIS A 392 2.78 24.50 -5.01
CA HIS A 392 2.07 25.62 -4.34
C HIS A 392 0.88 26.13 -5.17
N ASP A 393 0.54 25.45 -6.27
CA ASP A 393 -0.47 25.89 -7.25
C ASP A 393 -1.53 24.81 -7.55
N GLY A 394 -1.85 24.01 -6.53
CA GLY A 394 -2.95 23.05 -6.57
C GLY A 394 -2.72 21.87 -7.51
N GLY A 395 -1.46 21.45 -7.68
CA GLY A 395 -1.04 20.29 -8.44
C GLY A 395 -0.56 20.57 -9.87
N SER A 396 -0.42 21.84 -10.26
CA SER A 396 -0.13 22.23 -11.65
C SER A 396 1.36 22.22 -11.97
N THR A 397 2.19 22.73 -11.08
CA THR A 397 3.65 22.76 -11.24
C THR A 397 4.38 22.30 -9.98
N TRP A 398 5.53 21.67 -10.20
CA TRP A 398 6.36 21.10 -9.15
C TRP A 398 7.75 21.74 -9.14
N SER A 399 8.31 21.91 -7.95
CA SER A 399 9.67 22.43 -7.74
C SER A 399 10.72 21.52 -8.35
N ASN A 400 11.99 21.97 -8.36
CA ASN A 400 13.09 21.03 -8.59
C ASN A 400 13.18 20.02 -7.44
N ALA A 401 13.72 18.84 -7.74
CA ALA A 401 14.03 17.83 -6.73
C ALA A 401 15.00 18.40 -5.69
N THR A 402 14.66 18.25 -4.41
CA THR A 402 15.48 18.67 -3.28
C THR A 402 15.82 17.46 -2.42
N PRO A 403 17.11 17.10 -2.23
CA PRO A 403 17.48 15.97 -1.38
C PRO A 403 17.20 16.29 0.10
N ILE A 404 16.57 15.34 0.79
CA ILE A 404 16.26 15.43 2.22
C ILE A 404 17.00 14.39 3.06
N SER A 405 17.51 13.31 2.45
CA SER A 405 18.39 12.32 3.09
C SER A 405 19.86 12.78 3.14
N LEU A 406 20.12 13.93 3.75
CA LEU A 406 21.47 14.52 3.82
C LEU A 406 22.27 14.08 5.06
N SER A 407 23.59 14.02 4.92
CA SER A 407 24.59 13.90 5.99
C SER A 407 25.69 14.95 5.76
N ASN A 408 25.85 15.90 6.69
CA ASN A 408 26.79 17.02 6.57
C ASN A 408 26.64 17.80 5.25
N GLY A 409 25.40 18.09 4.85
CA GLY A 409 25.07 18.85 3.63
C GLY A 409 25.23 18.10 2.31
N ASN A 410 25.62 16.83 2.34
CA ASN A 410 25.76 15.98 1.15
C ASN A 410 24.74 14.83 1.21
N PRO A 411 24.34 14.24 0.07
CA PRO A 411 23.55 13.00 0.08
C PRO A 411 24.20 11.94 0.98
N ALA A 412 23.39 11.23 1.76
CA ALA A 412 23.87 10.21 2.68
C ALA A 412 24.57 9.07 1.92
N ARG A 413 25.44 8.34 2.61
CA ARG A 413 26.00 7.09 2.07
C ARG A 413 24.95 5.99 2.15
N ASN A 414 25.14 4.92 1.36
CA ASN A 414 24.31 3.71 1.34
C ASN A 414 22.85 3.98 0.92
N ASN A 415 22.04 2.93 0.79
CA ASN A 415 20.67 3.07 0.27
C ASN A 415 19.70 3.67 1.29
N GLN A 416 18.86 4.59 0.80
CA GLN A 416 17.61 5.01 1.41
C GLN A 416 16.44 4.59 0.52
N PHE A 417 15.34 4.18 1.14
CA PHE A 417 14.17 3.65 0.42
C PHE A 417 12.90 3.74 1.27
N PHE A 418 11.77 3.47 0.63
CA PHE A 418 10.42 3.49 1.22
C PHE A 418 10.09 4.79 1.99
N PRO A 419 10.16 5.97 1.34
CA PRO A 419 9.80 7.20 1.98
C PRO A 419 8.29 7.31 2.19
N TRP A 420 7.90 7.96 3.29
CA TRP A 420 6.54 8.41 3.56
C TRP A 420 6.54 9.84 4.08
N ILE A 421 5.44 10.58 3.89
CA ILE A 421 5.31 11.96 4.36
C ILE A 421 3.89 12.24 4.85
N ALA A 422 3.78 13.06 5.90
CA ALA A 422 2.53 13.61 6.39
C ALA A 422 2.70 15.10 6.72
N ALA A 423 1.58 15.84 6.72
CA ALA A 423 1.52 17.21 7.23
C ALA A 423 0.66 17.24 8.49
N ASP A 424 1.10 17.94 9.53
CA ASP A 424 0.29 18.19 10.71
C ASP A 424 -0.60 19.42 10.55
N GLN A 425 -1.47 19.66 11.55
CA GLN A 425 -2.44 20.75 11.53
C GLN A 425 -1.79 22.15 11.52
N SER A 426 -0.52 22.27 11.92
CA SER A 426 0.23 23.53 11.87
C SER A 426 0.86 23.81 10.50
N GLY A 427 0.79 22.84 9.58
CA GLY A 427 1.45 22.89 8.28
C GLY A 427 2.89 22.41 8.29
N ARG A 428 3.34 21.79 9.38
CA ARG A 428 4.66 21.17 9.46
C ARG A 428 4.63 19.83 8.75
N PHE A 429 5.57 19.62 7.84
CA PHE A 429 5.76 18.33 7.18
C PHE A 429 6.71 17.45 8.00
N VAL A 430 6.40 16.16 8.06
CA VAL A 430 7.25 15.12 8.62
C VAL A 430 7.39 14.03 7.58
N ALA A 431 8.61 13.80 7.11
CA ALA A 431 8.96 12.72 6.20
C ALA A 431 9.77 11.66 6.97
N MET A 432 9.58 10.39 6.64
CA MET A 432 10.36 9.27 7.18
C MET A 432 10.77 8.32 6.06
N TRP A 433 11.84 7.56 6.27
CA TRP A 433 12.32 6.54 5.33
C TRP A 433 13.20 5.50 6.03
N LEU A 434 13.39 4.37 5.36
CA LEU A 434 14.35 3.34 5.75
C LEU A 434 15.73 3.64 5.16
N ASP A 435 16.78 3.40 5.94
CA ASP A 435 18.09 3.97 5.70
C ASP A 435 19.23 3.06 6.16
N ARG A 436 20.16 2.74 5.25
CA ARG A 436 21.34 1.91 5.51
C ARG A 436 22.61 2.71 5.79
N ARG A 437 22.54 4.03 5.99
CA ARG A 437 23.73 4.91 6.13
C ARG A 437 24.60 4.60 7.33
N GLN A 438 24.08 3.91 8.35
CA GLN A 438 24.86 3.62 9.56
C GLN A 438 25.71 2.35 9.41
N ASP A 439 25.30 1.41 8.55
CA ASP A 439 26.00 0.14 8.38
C ASP A 439 27.10 0.23 7.29
N PRO A 440 28.38 0.05 7.63
CA PRO A 440 29.46 -0.02 6.64
C PRO A 440 29.26 -1.08 5.54
N ASN A 441 28.46 -2.13 5.79
CA ASN A 441 28.20 -3.21 4.83
C ASN A 441 26.98 -2.96 3.93
N ASN A 442 26.25 -1.86 4.14
CA ASN A 442 25.03 -1.53 3.40
C ASN A 442 23.95 -2.63 3.49
N HIS A 443 23.77 -3.20 4.68
CA HIS A 443 22.85 -4.29 4.99
C HIS A 443 21.80 -3.89 6.04
N ASP A 444 22.23 -3.46 7.23
CA ASP A 444 21.32 -3.21 8.36
C ASP A 444 20.50 -1.92 8.16
N ILE A 445 19.26 -1.92 8.65
CA ILE A 445 18.25 -0.90 8.30
C ILE A 445 17.90 -0.07 9.53
N GLY A 446 18.21 1.23 9.47
CA GLY A 446 17.69 2.21 10.42
C GLY A 446 16.48 2.96 9.85
N THR A 447 15.78 3.69 10.73
CA THR A 447 14.70 4.62 10.32
C THR A 447 15.14 6.05 10.59
N PHE A 448 14.93 6.92 9.61
CA PHE A 448 15.23 8.35 9.69
C PHE A 448 13.97 9.17 9.50
N GLU A 449 13.99 10.38 10.06
CA GLU A 449 12.95 11.40 9.97
C GLU A 449 13.57 12.70 9.47
N ALA A 450 12.86 13.44 8.62
CA ALA A 450 13.09 14.85 8.35
C ALA A 450 11.83 15.67 8.68
N VAL A 451 12.03 16.82 9.33
CA VAL A 451 10.93 17.70 9.74
C VAL A 451 11.09 19.07 9.08
N SER A 452 10.07 19.53 8.38
CA SER A 452 10.02 20.87 7.82
C SER A 452 8.95 21.72 8.52
N GLY A 453 9.41 22.66 9.36
CA GLY A 453 8.55 23.65 10.02
C GLY A 453 8.35 24.95 9.23
N ASN A 454 8.86 25.00 8.00
CA ASN A 454 8.85 26.19 7.14
C ASN A 454 8.35 25.86 5.72
N ASP A 455 7.23 25.14 5.66
CA ASP A 455 6.50 24.80 4.43
C ASP A 455 7.37 24.16 3.32
N GLY A 456 8.30 23.31 3.73
CA GLY A 456 9.18 22.56 2.82
C GLY A 456 10.48 23.26 2.43
N ALA A 457 10.77 24.47 2.94
CA ALA A 457 11.99 25.20 2.58
C ALA A 457 13.29 24.58 3.15
N SER A 458 13.21 23.86 4.28
CA SER A 458 14.34 23.12 4.84
C SER A 458 13.92 21.82 5.52
N TRP A 459 14.82 20.84 5.53
CA TRP A 459 14.58 19.46 5.98
C TRP A 459 15.73 18.92 6.85
N PRO A 460 15.96 19.47 8.06
CA PRO A 460 16.85 18.82 9.02
C PRO A 460 16.36 17.38 9.28
N ASN A 461 17.29 16.42 9.19
CA ASN A 461 17.00 15.01 9.42
C ASN A 461 17.80 14.43 10.57
N ARG A 462 17.27 13.36 11.15
CA ARG A 462 17.89 12.60 12.24
C ARG A 462 17.46 11.13 12.18
N ARG A 463 18.26 10.26 12.79
CA ARG A 463 17.85 8.88 13.06
C ARG A 463 16.78 8.88 14.15
N ILE A 464 15.74 8.09 13.97
CA ILE A 464 14.69 7.87 14.98
C ILE A 464 14.65 6.43 15.49
N SER A 465 15.27 5.47 14.80
CA SER A 465 15.38 4.12 15.33
C SER A 465 16.50 4.02 16.37
N THR A 466 16.28 3.26 17.44
CA THR A 466 17.33 2.92 18.42
C THR A 466 18.03 1.60 18.10
N THR A 467 17.37 0.71 17.35
CA THR A 467 17.94 -0.54 16.80
C THR A 467 18.12 -0.44 15.27
N THR A 468 18.93 -1.33 14.71
CA THR A 468 19.20 -1.48 13.26
C THR A 468 18.93 -2.90 12.82
#